data_AF-A0A7X5F8V0-F1
#
_entry.id   AF-A0A7X5F8V0-F1
#
_cell.length_a   1.000
_cell.length_b   1.000
_cell.length_c   1.000
_cell.angle_alpha   90.00
_cell.angle_beta   90.00
_cell.angle_gamma   90.00
#
_symmetry.space_group_name_H-M   'P 1'
#
loop_
_entity.id
_entity.type
_entity.pdbx_description
1 polymer ?
#
loop_
_entity_poly.entity_id
_entity_poly.type
_entity_poly.pdbx_seq_one_letter_code
_entity_poly.pdbx_strand_id
1 'polypeptide(L)'
;NLPDNAEYWKYDDTGFHKLASQISGNEISFEITDGEIGDSDHTINGMIEDPGYIGIPQSESVANTAPTTTASSDTGGGGGGGGGCSLSREPAAALPDALLLLLPLLFVTVLKIKKLPSLPR
;
A
#
# COMPACT_ATOMS: atom_id res chain seq x y z
N ASN A 1 22.63 16.18 -1.32
CA ASN A 1 23.72 15.21 -1.07
C ASN A 1 23.06 13.95 -0.57
N LEU A 2 23.39 12.79 -1.14
CA LEU A 2 22.88 11.52 -0.64
C LEU A 2 23.69 11.13 0.59
N PRO A 3 23.08 10.57 1.64
CA PRO A 3 23.83 10.05 2.78
C PRO A 3 24.56 8.77 2.37
N ASP A 4 25.72 8.50 2.97
CA ASP A 4 26.58 7.35 2.63
C ASP A 4 25.91 5.99 2.82
N ASN A 5 24.85 5.94 3.64
CA ASN A 5 24.06 4.73 3.88
C ASN A 5 22.82 4.63 2.99
N ALA A 6 22.66 5.48 1.98
CA ALA A 6 21.55 5.35 1.04
C ALA A 6 21.60 4.00 0.31
N GLU A 7 20.44 3.51 -0.10
CA GLU A 7 20.29 2.22 -0.76
C GLU A 7 19.40 2.39 -1.98
N TYR A 8 19.67 1.63 -3.04
CA TYR A 8 18.79 1.57 -4.20
C TYR A 8 17.90 0.33 -4.14
N TRP A 9 16.62 0.52 -4.39
CA TRP A 9 15.59 -0.50 -4.29
C TRP A 9 14.74 -0.57 -5.55
N LYS A 10 14.44 -1.79 -5.99
CA LYS A 10 13.48 -2.10 -7.06
C LYS A 10 12.31 -2.87 -6.46
N TYR A 11 11.16 -2.82 -7.12
CA TYR A 11 9.98 -3.56 -6.72
C TYR A 11 9.45 -4.34 -7.91
N ASP A 12 9.25 -5.64 -7.73
CA ASP A 12 8.60 -6.52 -8.70
C ASP A 12 7.45 -7.31 -8.04
N ASP A 13 6.94 -8.32 -8.74
CA ASP A 13 5.84 -9.19 -8.28
C ASP A 13 6.21 -10.04 -7.05
N THR A 14 7.49 -10.27 -6.80
CA THR A 14 8.01 -11.00 -5.63
C THR A 14 8.32 -10.09 -4.45
N GLY A 15 8.48 -8.80 -4.67
CA GLY A 15 8.58 -7.78 -3.63
C GLY A 15 9.72 -6.78 -3.83
N PHE A 16 10.23 -6.25 -2.72
CA PHE A 16 11.32 -5.28 -2.73
C PHE A 16 12.69 -5.95 -2.78
N HIS A 17 13.52 -5.51 -3.73
CA HIS A 17 14.89 -5.99 -3.93
C HIS A 17 15.88 -4.85 -3.75
N LYS A 18 16.84 -5.06 -2.85
CA LYS A 18 17.97 -4.15 -2.67
C LYS A 18 19.03 -4.45 -3.71
N LEU A 19 19.45 -3.44 -4.47
CA LEU A 19 20.55 -3.56 -5.42
C LEU A 19 21.87 -3.10 -4.81
N ALA A 20 22.95 -3.82 -5.17
CA ALA A 20 24.29 -3.36 -4.90
C ALA A 20 24.53 -2.04 -5.64
N SER A 21 24.92 -1.01 -4.89
CA SER A 21 25.06 0.35 -5.40
C SER A 21 26.26 1.05 -4.79
N GLN A 22 26.80 2.03 -5.51
CA GLN A 22 27.87 2.91 -5.07
C GLN A 22 27.36 4.34 -5.00
N ILE A 23 27.76 5.06 -3.96
CA ILE A 23 27.36 6.46 -3.76
C ILE A 23 28.57 7.35 -3.95
N SER A 24 28.43 8.38 -4.78
CA SER A 24 29.42 9.42 -4.99
C SER A 24 28.76 10.79 -4.87
N GLY A 25 28.85 11.39 -3.68
CA GLY A 25 28.21 12.67 -3.38
C GLY A 25 26.68 12.60 -3.46
N ASN A 26 26.11 13.10 -4.56
CA ASN A 26 24.67 13.09 -4.80
C ASN A 26 24.25 12.15 -5.93
N GLU A 27 25.15 11.26 -6.35
CA GLU A 27 24.90 10.27 -7.39
C GLU A 27 24.95 8.87 -6.79
N ILE A 28 24.02 8.02 -7.22
CA ILE A 28 23.99 6.59 -6.91
C ILE A 28 24.11 5.81 -8.22
N SER A 29 25.06 4.90 -8.28
CA SER A 29 25.34 4.07 -9.45
C SER A 29 25.11 2.60 -9.10
N PHE A 30 24.48 1.86 -10.00
CA PHE A 30 24.18 0.44 -9.84
C PHE A 30 24.14 -0.23 -11.22
N GLU A 31 24.22 -1.54 -11.24
CA GLU A 31 24.09 -2.35 -12.46
C GLU A 31 22.88 -3.26 -12.34
N ILE A 32 22.12 -3.37 -13.43
CA ILE A 32 21.00 -4.30 -13.59
C ILE A 32 21.13 -5.01 -14.93
N THR A 33 20.65 -6.25 -14.98
CA THR A 33 20.64 -7.07 -16.18
C THR A 33 19.19 -7.32 -16.60
N ASP A 34 18.93 -7.15 -17.89
CA ASP A 34 17.65 -7.43 -18.53
C ASP A 34 17.26 -8.90 -18.34
N GLY A 35 16.05 -9.14 -17.86
CA GLY A 35 15.52 -10.47 -17.51
C GLY A 35 15.95 -11.03 -16.14
N GLU A 36 16.69 -10.28 -15.31
CA GLU A 36 17.16 -10.73 -13.99
C GLU A 36 16.50 -9.97 -12.83
N ILE A 37 16.97 -10.20 -11.60
CA ILE A 37 16.47 -9.50 -10.41
C ILE A 37 16.59 -7.97 -10.58
N GLY A 38 15.47 -7.29 -10.35
CA GLY A 38 15.35 -5.86 -10.58
C GLY A 38 14.81 -5.50 -11.96
N ASP A 39 14.45 -6.47 -12.79
CA ASP A 39 13.56 -6.30 -13.95
C ASP A 39 12.20 -6.90 -13.61
N SER A 40 11.09 -6.16 -13.74
CA SER A 40 9.81 -6.63 -13.20
C SER A 40 9.19 -7.77 -13.98
N ASP A 41 9.53 -7.94 -15.25
CA ASP A 41 8.95 -8.98 -16.12
C ASP A 41 9.84 -10.22 -16.26
N HIS A 42 11.06 -10.18 -15.70
CA HIS A 42 12.11 -11.21 -15.78
C HIS A 42 12.30 -11.78 -17.20
N THR A 43 12.08 -10.97 -18.25
CA THR A 43 12.14 -11.40 -19.64
C THR A 43 13.25 -10.68 -20.40
N ILE A 44 14.18 -11.44 -21.00
CA ILE A 44 15.24 -10.87 -21.83
C ILE A 44 14.63 -10.37 -23.15
N ASN A 45 14.38 -9.06 -23.24
CA ASN A 45 13.76 -8.39 -24.38
C ASN A 45 14.46 -7.06 -24.77
N GLY A 46 15.50 -6.66 -24.04
CA GLY A 46 16.27 -5.44 -24.22
C GLY A 46 15.64 -4.19 -23.63
N MET A 47 14.64 -4.33 -22.75
CA MET A 47 13.89 -3.24 -22.15
C MET A 47 13.75 -3.48 -20.65
N ILE A 48 14.32 -2.56 -19.87
CA ILE A 48 14.07 -2.49 -18.43
C ILE A 48 13.31 -1.19 -18.15
N GLU A 49 11.99 -1.30 -17.94
CA GLU A 49 11.11 -0.17 -17.65
C GLU A 49 10.44 -0.35 -16.28
N ASP A 50 11.20 -0.16 -15.19
CA ASP A 50 10.62 -0.22 -13.85
C ASP A 50 11.01 0.95 -12.95
N PRO A 51 10.08 1.37 -12.08
CA PRO A 51 10.36 2.32 -11.02
C PRO A 51 11.51 1.85 -10.12
N GLY A 52 12.34 2.79 -9.70
CA GLY A 52 13.35 2.55 -8.67
C GLY A 52 13.29 3.62 -7.59
N TYR A 53 13.76 3.25 -6.40
CA TYR A 53 13.62 4.04 -5.19
C TYR A 53 14.96 4.18 -4.48
N ILE A 54 15.20 5.36 -3.91
CA ILE A 54 16.32 5.59 -3.00
C ILE A 54 15.76 5.48 -1.57
N GLY A 55 16.25 4.50 -0.83
CA GLY A 55 15.95 4.30 0.58
C GLY A 55 17.04 4.90 1.46
N ILE A 56 16.65 5.51 2.59
CA ILE A 56 17.57 5.91 3.65
C ILE A 56 17.22 5.05 4.87
N PRO A 57 18.00 4.00 5.17
CA PRO A 57 17.73 3.14 6.30
C PRO A 57 17.86 3.95 7.60
N GLN A 58 16.77 4.01 8.36
CA GLN A 58 16.80 4.54 9.71
C GLN A 58 17.40 3.47 10.61
N SER A 59 18.45 3.80 11.37
CA SER A 59 18.93 2.90 12.42
C SER A 59 17.77 2.65 13.38
N GLU A 60 17.40 1.38 13.54
CA GLU A 60 16.49 0.99 14.60
C GLU A 60 17.12 1.41 15.93
N SER A 61 16.56 2.44 16.56
CA SER A 61 16.76 2.66 17.98
C SER A 61 16.22 1.40 18.63
N VAL A 62 17.11 0.54 19.14
CA VAL A 62 16.78 -0.59 20.01
C VAL A 62 15.70 -0.15 20.98
N ALA A 63 14.45 -0.52 20.68
CA ALA A 63 13.33 -0.19 21.53
C ALA A 63 13.54 -0.98 22.81
N ASN A 64 13.69 -0.23 23.89
CA ASN A 64 13.78 -0.67 25.28
C ASN A 64 13.11 -2.01 25.53
N THR A 65 13.83 -2.89 26.23
CA THR A 65 13.32 -4.01 27.01
C THR A 65 11.87 -3.76 27.44
N ALA A 66 10.93 -4.55 26.91
CA ALA A 66 9.56 -4.51 27.36
C ALA A 66 9.53 -4.66 28.89
N PRO A 67 8.83 -3.79 29.64
CA PRO A 67 8.71 -3.97 31.06
C PRO A 67 7.87 -5.24 31.29
N THR A 68 8.49 -6.24 31.93
CA THR A 68 7.80 -7.37 32.53
C THR A 68 6.62 -6.84 33.34
N THR A 69 5.39 -7.17 32.93
CA THR A 69 4.18 -6.81 33.67
C THR A 69 4.11 -7.65 34.94
N THR A 70 4.83 -7.26 35.98
CA THR A 70 4.47 -7.62 37.35
C THR A 70 3.32 -6.70 37.75
N ALA A 71 2.11 -7.27 37.80
CA ALA A 71 0.95 -6.57 38.32
C ALA A 71 1.23 -6.17 39.78
N SER A 72 1.29 -4.88 40.04
CA SER A 72 1.14 -4.31 41.37
C SER A 72 0.46 -2.97 41.21
N SER A 73 -0.77 -2.94 41.71
CA SER A 73 -1.57 -1.76 41.95
C SER A 73 -0.80 -0.80 42.84
N ASP A 74 -0.53 0.43 42.37
CA ASP A 74 -0.74 1.60 43.22
C ASP A 74 -0.78 2.93 42.45
N THR A 75 -1.66 3.76 42.99
CA THR A 75 -2.06 5.13 42.72
C THR A 75 -0.92 6.10 42.38
N GLY A 76 -1.03 6.85 41.26
CA GLY A 76 -0.15 8.01 41.02
C GLY A 76 -0.23 8.66 39.63
N GLY A 77 -0.90 9.80 39.57
CA GLY A 77 -0.65 10.99 38.73
C GLY A 77 0.03 10.93 37.36
N GLY A 78 -0.67 11.50 36.36
CA GLY A 78 -0.13 12.62 35.57
C GLY A 78 0.53 12.34 34.20
N GLY A 79 -0.01 13.00 33.16
CA GLY A 79 0.63 13.24 31.86
C GLY A 79 0.35 12.14 30.82
N GLY A 80 -0.14 12.38 29.62
CA GLY A 80 -0.18 13.60 28.83
C GLY A 80 0.52 13.36 27.48
N GLY A 81 -0.27 13.02 26.44
CA GLY A 81 0.06 13.26 25.04
C GLY A 81 0.99 12.26 24.34
N GLY A 82 0.43 11.19 23.78
CA GLY A 82 1.05 10.39 22.73
C GLY A 82 0.05 10.17 21.60
N GLY A 83 0.14 11.00 20.55
CA GLY A 83 -0.69 10.88 19.35
C GLY A 83 -0.28 9.64 18.56
N GLY A 84 -0.92 8.50 18.84
CA GLY A 84 -0.82 7.31 18.02
C GLY A 84 -1.56 7.52 16.70
N CYS A 85 -0.96 7.10 15.59
CA CYS A 85 -1.67 6.93 14.33
C CYS A 85 -2.73 5.83 14.51
N SER A 86 -3.94 6.23 14.88
CA SER A 86 -5.10 5.36 14.85
C SER A 86 -5.51 5.14 13.40
N LEU A 87 -5.45 3.90 12.91
CA LEU A 87 -6.27 3.49 11.78
C LEU A 87 -7.72 3.49 12.26
N SER A 88 -8.36 4.66 12.17
CA SER A 88 -9.80 4.76 12.28
C SER A 88 -10.39 4.01 11.10
N ARG A 89 -10.68 2.71 11.29
CA ARG A 89 -11.56 1.98 10.39
C ARG A 89 -12.95 2.55 10.62
N GLU A 90 -13.29 3.60 9.87
CA GLU A 90 -14.68 4.03 9.78
C GLU A 90 -15.51 2.81 9.37
N PRO A 91 -16.60 2.46 10.07
CA PRO A 91 -17.58 1.59 9.48
C PRO A 91 -18.14 2.39 8.30
N ALA A 92 -17.63 2.10 7.09
CA ALA A 92 -18.30 2.50 5.87
C ALA A 92 -19.76 2.09 6.06
N ALA A 93 -20.66 3.08 6.08
CA ALA A 93 -22.08 2.83 6.22
C ALA A 93 -22.44 1.82 5.13
N ALA A 94 -22.63 0.57 5.53
CA ALA A 94 -23.07 -0.48 4.63
C ALA A 94 -24.47 -0.07 4.22
N LEU A 95 -24.58 0.59 3.06
CA LEU A 95 -25.85 0.67 2.36
C LEU A 95 -26.30 -0.79 2.22
N PRO A 96 -27.51 -1.15 2.68
CA PRO A 96 -27.94 -2.52 2.65
C PRO A 96 -27.87 -3.00 1.21
N ASP A 97 -27.15 -4.09 0.99
CA ASP A 97 -26.89 -4.74 -0.30
C ASP A 97 -28.19 -4.97 -1.12
N ALA A 98 -29.33 -5.01 -0.42
CA ALA A 98 -30.67 -4.98 -0.98
C ALA A 98 -30.95 -3.79 -1.91
N LEU A 99 -30.42 -2.58 -1.65
CA LEU A 99 -30.66 -1.39 -2.47
C LEU A 99 -29.90 -1.46 -3.81
N LEU A 100 -28.68 -2.03 -3.81
CA LEU A 100 -27.89 -2.27 -5.01
C LEU A 100 -28.52 -3.35 -5.89
N LEU A 101 -29.15 -4.37 -5.30
CA LEU A 101 -29.90 -5.39 -6.04
C LEU A 101 -31.25 -4.88 -6.56
N LEU A 102 -31.88 -3.90 -5.91
CA LEU A 102 -33.22 -3.42 -6.27
C LEU A 102 -33.21 -2.42 -7.44
N LEU A 103 -32.13 -1.63 -7.60
CA LEU A 103 -31.96 -0.68 -8.71
C LEU A 103 -32.02 -1.31 -10.12
N PRO A 104 -31.24 -2.37 -10.44
CA PRO A 104 -31.33 -3.01 -11.76
C PRO A 104 -32.66 -3.73 -11.95
N LEU A 105 -33.25 -4.30 -10.90
CA LEU A 105 -34.54 -4.99 -10.96
C LEU A 105 -35.69 -4.01 -11.26
N LEU A 106 -35.70 -2.85 -10.61
CA LEU A 106 -36.66 -1.77 -10.88
C LEU A 106 -36.51 -1.28 -12.33
N PHE A 107 -35.29 -1.07 -12.79
CA PHE A 107 -35.01 -0.63 -14.16
C PHE A 107 -35.54 -1.61 -15.21
N VAL A 108 -35.29 -2.92 -15.04
CA VAL A 108 -35.84 -3.97 -15.92
C VAL A 108 -37.37 -4.03 -15.86
N THR A 109 -37.97 -3.83 -14.68
CA THR A 109 -39.42 -3.84 -14.50
C THR A 109 -40.07 -2.65 -15.22
N VAL A 110 -39.50 -1.44 -15.10
CA VAL A 110 -39.97 -0.24 -15.81
C VAL A 110 -39.84 -0.39 -17.33
N LEU A 111 -38.75 -0.99 -17.81
CA LEU A 111 -38.58 -1.27 -19.24
C LEU A 111 -39.60 -2.29 -19.77
N LYS A 112 -39.98 -3.29 -18.98
CA LYS A 112 -41.06 -4.22 -19.34
C LYS A 112 -42.43 -3.56 -19.36
N ILE A 113 -42.72 -2.64 -18.44
CA ILE A 113 -44.00 -1.91 -18.40
C ILE A 113 -44.14 -0.95 -19.59
N LYS A 114 -43.04 -0.34 -20.06
CA LYS A 114 -43.08 0.56 -21.23
C LYS A 114 -43.27 -0.17 -22.57
N LYS A 115 -43.09 -1.49 -22.63
CA LYS A 115 -43.33 -2.27 -23.85
C LYS A 115 -44.74 -2.86 -23.82
N LEU A 116 -45.72 -2.04 -24.16
CA LEU A 116 -46.91 -2.27 -25.01
C LEU A 116 -48.01 -1.24 -24.66
N PRO A 117 -48.32 -0.33 -25.60
CA PRO A 117 -49.58 -0.51 -26.32
C PRO A 117 -49.31 -0.75 -27.81
N SER A 118 -49.87 -1.83 -28.33
CA SER A 118 -50.04 -2.08 -29.75
C SER A 118 -50.81 -0.93 -30.39
N LEU A 119 -50.24 -0.27 -31.41
CA LEU A 119 -51.03 0.58 -32.29
C LEU A 119 -52.06 -0.30 -33.03
N PRO A 120 -53.35 0.10 -33.10
CA PRO A 120 -54.32 -0.61 -33.94
C PRO A 120 -53.94 -0.47 -35.42
N ARG A 121 -54.26 -1.53 -36.19
CA ARG A 121 -54.07 -1.66 -37.64
C ARG A 121 -54.69 -0.53 -38.44
#